data_AF-A0A5K1E585-F1
#
_entry.id   AF-A0A5K1E585-F1
#
_cell.length_a   1.000
_cell.length_b   1.000
_cell.length_c   1.000
_cell.angle_alpha   90.00
_cell.angle_beta   90.00
_cell.angle_gamma   90.00
#
_symmetry.space_group_name_H-M   'P 1'
#
loop_
_entity.id
_entity.type
_entity.pdbx_description
1 polymer ?
#
loop_
_entity_poly.entity_id
_entity_poly.type
_entity_poly.pdbx_seq_one_letter_code
_entity_poly.pdbx_strand_id
1 'polypeptide(L)' 'RLMAGDEALAQLLLGTVDSHNISFIEAARSAGYMMGQQELSSVFLDHGSYSSFVELHIEQGPILEEE' A
#
# COMPACT_ATOMS: atom_id res chain seq x y z
N ARG A 1 2.87 -6.80 -4.83
CA ARG A 1 1.66 -5.93 -4.77
C ARG A 1 0.67 -6.46 -3.72
N LEU A 2 0.88 -6.15 -2.44
CA LEU A 2 -0.10 -6.47 -1.40
C LEU A 2 -1.38 -5.61 -1.52
N MET A 3 -1.37 -4.57 -2.38
CA MET A 3 -2.38 -3.49 -2.35
C MET A 3 -3.13 -3.22 -3.66
N ALA A 4 -2.88 -3.95 -4.75
CA ALA A 4 -3.56 -3.65 -6.02
C ALA A 4 -4.96 -4.26 -6.06
N GLY A 5 -5.98 -3.41 -5.91
CA GLY A 5 -7.38 -3.80 -6.04
C GLY A 5 -8.00 -4.47 -4.81
N ASP A 6 -7.38 -4.37 -3.64
CA ASP A 6 -7.93 -4.93 -2.39
C ASP A 6 -8.86 -3.91 -1.71
N GLU A 7 -10.16 -4.12 -1.88
CA GLU A 7 -11.22 -3.32 -1.25
C GLU A 7 -11.18 -3.37 0.28
N ALA A 8 -10.90 -4.54 0.87
CA ALA A 8 -10.89 -4.71 2.31
C ALA A 8 -9.73 -3.93 2.93
N LEU A 9 -8.56 -3.97 2.29
CA LEU A 9 -7.39 -3.20 2.69
C LEU A 9 -7.62 -1.69 2.55
N ALA A 10 -8.28 -1.23 1.49
CA ALA A 10 -8.63 0.18 1.34
C ALA A 10 -9.54 0.68 2.47
N GLN A 11 -10.54 -0.12 2.86
CA GLN A 11 -11.39 0.20 4.02
C GLN A 11 -10.61 0.21 5.33
N LEU A 12 -9.68 -0.73 5.51
CA LEU A 12 -8.80 -0.78 6.69
C LEU A 12 -7.94 0.49 6.80
N LEU A 13 -7.34 0.93 5.69
CA LEU A 13 -6.49 2.12 5.65
C LEU A 13 -7.24 3.39 6.04
N LEU A 14 -8.50 3.54 5.62
CA LEU A 14 -9.34 4.69 6.00
C LEU A 14 -9.56 4.81 7.50
N GLY A 15 -9.59 3.68 8.22
CA GLY A 15 -9.74 3.64 9.67
C GLY A 15 -8.41 3.56 10.45
N THR A 16 -7.27 3.47 9.77
CA THR A 16 -5.97 3.27 10.42
C THR A 16 -5.33 4.61 10.80
N VAL A 17 -4.70 4.62 11.97
CA VAL A 17 -3.88 5.72 12.48
C VAL A 17 -2.48 5.22 12.79
N ASP A 18 -1.50 6.12 12.76
CA ASP A 18 -0.14 5.82 13.20
C ASP A 18 0.00 5.85 14.74
N SER A 19 1.23 5.66 15.24
CA SER A 19 1.53 5.69 16.68
C SER A 19 1.30 7.05 17.36
N HIS A 20 1.13 8.12 16.58
CA HIS A 20 0.85 9.48 17.06
C HIS A 20 -0.61 9.86 16.85
N ASN A 21 -1.47 8.89 16.51
CA ASN A 21 -2.87 9.08 16.22
C ASN A 21 -3.14 9.99 15.00
N ILE A 22 -2.19 10.03 14.05
CA ILE A 22 -2.35 10.70 12.76
C ILE A 22 -3.03 9.72 11.80
N SER A 23 -4.14 10.14 11.19
CA SER A 23 -4.86 9.29 10.24
C SER A 23 -4.06 9.07 8.95
N PHE A 24 -4.28 7.93 8.29
CA PHE A 24 -3.68 7.64 6.98
C PHE A 24 -3.87 8.79 5.97
N ILE A 25 -5.07 9.36 5.90
CA ILE A 25 -5.38 10.47 4.97
C ILE A 25 -4.66 11.76 5.36
N GLU A 26 -4.52 12.04 6.66
CA GLU A 26 -3.77 13.20 7.13
C GLU A 26 -2.28 13.09 6.82
N ALA A 27 -1.69 11.92 7.05
CA ALA A 27 -0.30 11.63 6.69
C ALA A 27 -0.07 11.72 5.17
N ALA A 28 -1.00 11.19 4.35
CA ALA A 28 -0.92 11.31 2.90
C ALA A 28 -0.97 12.78 2.46
N ARG A 29 -1.89 13.57 3.03
CA ARG A 29 -2.04 14.99 2.72
C ARG A 29 -0.80 15.81 3.12
N SER A 30 -0.21 15.53 4.28
CA SER A 30 0.99 16.23 4.73
C SER A 30 2.20 15.93 3.84
N ALA A 31 2.26 14.73 3.24
CA ALA A 31 3.25 14.35 2.26
C ALA A 31 2.97 14.87 0.82
N GLY A 32 1.88 15.63 0.62
CA GLY A 32 1.53 16.22 -0.68
C GLY A 32 0.71 15.33 -1.60
N TYR A 33 0.30 14.14 -1.14
CA TYR A 33 -0.67 13.33 -1.89
C TYR A 33 -2.07 13.92 -1.70
N MET A 34 -2.67 14.37 -2.79
CA MET A 34 -4.03 14.92 -2.79
C MET A 34 -5.06 13.80 -2.71
N MET A 35 -5.13 13.13 -1.56
CA MET A 35 -6.06 12.02 -1.32
C MET A 35 -7.35 12.52 -0.67
N GLY A 36 -8.47 12.41 -1.38
CA GLY A 36 -9.81 12.48 -0.80
C GLY A 36 -10.25 11.16 -0.18
N GLN A 37 -11.20 11.17 0.77
CA GLN A 37 -11.72 9.95 1.41
C GLN A 37 -12.37 8.96 0.43
N GLN A 38 -12.86 9.43 -0.71
CA GLN A 38 -13.46 8.59 -1.76
C GLN A 38 -12.48 8.13 -2.85
N GLU A 39 -11.18 8.44 -2.74
CA GLU A 39 -10.23 8.31 -3.86
C GLU A 39 -9.38 7.03 -3.86
N LEU A 40 -9.41 6.19 -2.83
CA LEU A 40 -8.57 4.99 -2.79
C LEU A 40 -8.93 3.96 -3.87
N SER A 41 -10.19 3.91 -4.32
CA SER A 41 -10.60 3.04 -5.43
C SER A 41 -10.03 3.48 -6.77
N SER A 42 -9.68 4.76 -6.93
CA SER A 42 -9.13 5.30 -8.19
C SER A 42 -7.74 4.75 -8.52
N VAL A 43 -7.02 4.25 -7.52
CA VAL A 43 -5.68 3.66 -7.69
C VAL A 43 -5.71 2.14 -7.80
N PHE A 44 -6.91 1.54 -7.80
CA PHE A 44 -7.06 0.10 -8.02
C PHE A 44 -6.67 -0.26 -9.45
N LEU A 45 -6.09 -1.44 -9.59
CA LEU A 45 -5.63 -1.91 -10.88
C LEU A 45 -6.31 -3.24 -11.17
N ASP A 46 -6.96 -3.26 -12.33
CA ASP A 46 -7.73 -4.42 -12.76
C ASP A 46 -6.82 -5.63 -12.96
N HIS A 47 -7.39 -6.81 -12.73
CA HIS A 47 -6.69 -8.06 -13.01
C HIS A 47 -6.29 -8.13 -14.49
N GLY A 48 -5.02 -8.47 -14.76
CA GLY A 48 -4.49 -8.51 -16.12
C GLY A 48 -3.95 -7.18 -16.65
N SER A 49 -3.99 -6.09 -15.86
CA SER A 49 -3.36 -4.81 -16.23
C SER A 49 -1.85 -4.93 -16.49
N TYR A 50 -1.21 -5.93 -15.88
CA TYR A 50 0.17 -6.32 -16.13
C TYR A 50 0.26 -7.81 -16.38
N SER A 51 1.08 -8.23 -17.35
CA SER A 51 1.32 -9.65 -17.64
C SER A 51 2.16 -10.34 -16.56
N SER A 52 3.02 -9.60 -15.86
CA SER A 52 3.88 -10.11 -14.78
C SER A 52 4.32 -8.98 -13.85
N PHE A 53 4.69 -9.32 -12.61
CA PHE A 53 5.26 -8.42 -11.62
C PHE A 53 6.52 -9.06 -11.04
N VAL A 54 7.63 -8.31 -11.02
CA VAL A 54 8.92 -8.76 -10.46
C VAL A 54 9.35 -7.73 -9.44
N GLU A 55 9.60 -8.19 -8.21
CA GLU A 55 10.10 -7.37 -7.11
C GLU A 55 11.40 -8.00 -6.62
N LEU A 56 12.51 -7.32 -6.89
CA LEU A 56 13.77 -7.67 -6.26
C LEU A 56 13.76 -7.10 -4.85
N HIS A 57 13.88 -7.97 -3.86
CA HIS A 57 13.89 -7.60 -2.46
C HIS A 57 15.04 -8.33 -1.76
N ILE A 58 15.59 -7.74 -0.69
CA ILE A 58 16.50 -8.48 0.21
C ILE A 58 15.74 -9.66 0.83
N GLU A 59 16.44 -10.73 1.18
CA GLU A 59 15.82 -11.95 1.74
C GLU A 59 15.05 -11.72 3.05
N GLN A 60 15.44 -10.71 3.83
CA GLN A 60 14.93 -10.44 5.18
C GLN A 60 15.22 -11.55 6.22
N GLY A 61 16.06 -12.51 5.85
CA GLY A 61 16.55 -13.62 6.68
C GLY A 61 18.03 -13.90 6.43
N PRO A 62 18.59 -14.92 7.10
CA PRO A 62 20.01 -15.25 7.01
C PRO A 62 20.36 -16.31 5.95
N ILE A 63 19.40 -16.88 5.22
CA ILE A 63 19.63 -18.07 4.39
C ILE A 63 20.67 -17.82 3.30
N LEU A 64 20.61 -16.68 2.62
CA LEU A 64 21.56 -16.28 1.58
C LEU A 64 22.94 -15.89 2.14
N GLU A 65 23.04 -15.61 3.44
CA GLU A 65 24.33 -15.38 4.12
C GLU A 65 25.01 -16.69 4.50
N GLU A 66 24.21 -17.71 4.83
CA GLU A 66 24.68 -19.05 5.23
C GLU A 66 25.05 -19.96 4.04
N GLU A 67 24.75 -19.57 2.80
CA GLU A 67 25.18 -20.22 1.54
C GLU A 67 26.58 -19.79 1.08
#